data_AF-A0A1H1CBR6-F1
#
_entry.id   AF-A0A1H1CBR6-F1
#
_cell.length_a   1.000
_cell.length_b   1.000
_cell.length_c   1.000
_cell.angle_alpha   90.00
_cell.angle_beta   90.00
_cell.angle_gamma   90.00
#
_symmetry.space_group_name_H-M   'P 1'
#
loop_
_entity.id
_entity.type
_entity.pdbx_description
1 polymer ?
#
loop_
_entity_poly.entity_id
_entity_poly.type
_entity_poly.pdbx_seq_one_letter_code
_entity_poly.pdbx_strand_id
1 'polypeptide(L)'
;MRAIPWTLFVLLPLLGGCVVFEHNPVDQPKCNPNLAGNWMVVGGDLLEDRNASSIQVDAACTVQWHDLQDGRRVHFKALGFDHHGYHYLTLSSADVLALLRLEQNQSLDTEGGAEAAEGDNSVMLLRYQLQGDEFTGEIINPDAVERLIDKGELKGTKEGSSIVVQESPFRLRRWLTREPGVFGKGREGDPG
;
A
#
# COMPACT_ATOMS: atom_id res chain seq x y z
N MET A 1 39.92 2.27 7.81
CA MET A 1 38.82 2.22 6.82
C MET A 1 38.00 0.99 7.16
N ARG A 2 36.87 1.16 7.85
CA ARG A 2 36.02 0.05 8.31
C ARG A 2 34.81 -0.02 7.37
N ALA A 3 34.66 -1.17 6.72
CA ALA A 3 33.54 -1.51 5.87
C ALA A 3 32.22 -1.38 6.66
N ILE A 4 31.24 -0.70 6.06
CA ILE A 4 29.88 -0.59 6.59
C ILE A 4 29.17 -1.90 6.23
N PRO A 5 28.63 -2.65 7.22
CA PRO A 5 28.00 -3.93 6.95
C PRO A 5 26.64 -3.70 6.26
N TRP A 6 26.51 -4.23 5.05
CA TRP A 6 25.33 -4.12 4.18
C TRP A 6 24.22 -5.14 4.54
N THR A 7 24.09 -5.45 5.83
CA THR A 7 23.29 -6.59 6.30
C THR A 7 22.11 -6.09 7.10
N LEU A 8 20.96 -5.82 6.44
CA LEU A 8 19.64 -5.91 7.07
C LEU A 8 18.50 -5.72 6.04
N PHE A 9 18.24 -6.74 5.22
CA PHE A 9 16.93 -6.97 4.59
C PHE A 9 16.79 -8.48 4.36
N VAL A 10 16.68 -9.23 5.45
CA VAL A 10 16.38 -10.66 5.41
C VAL A 10 15.26 -10.88 6.41
N LEU A 11 14.02 -10.97 5.92
CA LEU A 11 12.91 -11.80 6.42
C LEU A 11 11.56 -11.21 5.98
N LEU A 12 11.14 -11.44 4.73
CA LEU A 12 9.71 -11.53 4.35
C LEU A 12 9.52 -12.50 3.17
N PRO A 13 9.81 -13.81 3.30
CA PRO A 13 9.63 -14.77 2.19
C PRO A 13 8.19 -15.29 2.05
N LEU A 14 7.17 -14.58 2.57
CA LEU A 14 5.78 -15.07 2.60
C LEU A 14 4.76 -14.06 2.04
N LEU A 15 5.22 -12.94 1.49
CA LEU A 15 4.34 -11.97 0.85
C LEU A 15 3.92 -12.53 -0.51
N GLY A 16 2.62 -12.67 -0.77
CA GLY A 16 2.13 -12.52 -2.15
C GLY A 16 2.71 -11.21 -2.69
N GLY A 17 3.25 -11.21 -3.91
CA GLY A 17 4.21 -10.20 -4.33
C GLY A 17 3.74 -8.76 -4.09
N CYS A 18 4.43 -8.04 -3.20
CA CYS A 18 4.15 -6.64 -2.91
C CYS A 18 5.12 -5.75 -3.69
N VAL A 19 4.68 -4.55 -4.05
CA VAL A 19 5.53 -3.53 -4.66
C VAL A 19 5.86 -2.46 -3.63
N VAL A 20 7.14 -2.34 -3.31
CA VAL A 20 7.70 -1.36 -2.38
C VAL A 20 8.49 -0.33 -3.17
N PHE A 21 8.32 0.95 -2.85
CA PHE A 21 9.10 2.05 -3.43
C PHE A 21 10.14 2.50 -2.43
N GLU A 22 11.42 2.52 -2.80
CA GLU A 22 12.52 3.03 -1.94
C GLU A 22 12.34 4.51 -1.55
N HIS A 23 11.55 5.25 -2.35
CA HIS A 23 11.25 6.65 -2.12
C HIS A 23 9.75 6.91 -2.24
N ASN A 24 9.24 7.75 -1.35
CA ASN A 24 7.89 8.30 -1.48
C ASN A 24 7.78 9.17 -2.75
N PRO A 25 6.73 9.02 -3.59
CA PRO A 25 6.51 9.90 -4.73
C PRO A 25 6.37 11.38 -4.37
N VAL A 26 6.11 11.73 -3.10
CA VAL A 26 6.05 13.10 -2.59
C VAL A 26 6.87 13.26 -1.32
N ASP A 27 7.46 14.44 -1.11
CA ASP A 27 8.33 14.70 0.06
C ASP A 27 7.55 14.71 1.39
N GLN A 28 6.28 15.14 1.34
CA GLN A 28 5.41 15.27 2.51
C GLN A 28 3.98 14.84 2.13
N PRO A 29 3.64 13.55 2.29
CA PRO A 29 2.26 13.10 2.14
C PRO A 29 1.38 13.78 3.19
N LYS A 30 0.15 14.13 2.83
CA LYS A 30 -0.78 14.90 3.66
C LYS A 30 -2.06 14.11 3.90
N CYS A 31 -2.75 14.48 4.98
CA CYS A 31 -4.10 14.02 5.26
C CYS A 31 -5.07 14.57 4.19
N ASN A 32 -5.84 13.69 3.54
CA ASN A 32 -6.97 14.11 2.70
C ASN A 32 -8.19 14.36 3.59
N PRO A 33 -8.70 15.60 3.71
CA PRO A 33 -9.84 15.89 4.58
C PRO A 33 -11.13 15.16 4.16
N ASN A 34 -11.26 14.80 2.87
CA ASN A 34 -12.42 14.05 2.37
C ASN A 34 -12.41 12.59 2.84
N LEU A 35 -11.29 12.09 3.36
CA LEU A 35 -11.17 10.75 3.89
C LEU A 35 -11.74 10.64 5.32
N ALA A 36 -11.89 11.75 6.05
CA ALA A 36 -12.46 11.73 7.38
C ALA A 36 -13.94 11.31 7.34
N GLY A 37 -14.30 10.25 8.06
CA GLY A 37 -15.64 9.66 7.98
C GLY A 37 -15.69 8.20 8.43
N ASN A 38 -16.81 7.57 8.13
CA ASN A 38 -17.00 6.13 8.29
C ASN A 38 -17.27 5.55 6.90
N TRP A 39 -16.55 4.49 6.56
CA TRP A 39 -16.58 3.89 5.24
C TRP A 39 -16.82 2.40 5.34
N MET A 40 -17.63 1.86 4.43
CA MET A 40 -17.70 0.43 4.16
C MET A 40 -16.65 0.09 3.11
N VAL A 41 -15.84 -0.93 3.37
CA VAL A 41 -14.90 -1.42 2.38
C VAL A 41 -15.67 -2.30 1.41
N VAL A 42 -15.74 -1.87 0.15
CA VAL A 42 -16.41 -2.63 -0.91
C VAL A 42 -15.40 -3.02 -1.98
N GLY A 43 -15.23 -4.34 -2.16
CA GLY A 43 -14.32 -4.90 -3.15
C GLY A 43 -12.87 -4.41 -3.03
N GLY A 44 -12.14 -4.47 -4.16
CA GLY A 44 -10.73 -4.11 -4.25
C GLY A 44 -9.77 -5.26 -3.96
N ASP A 45 -8.50 -5.07 -4.33
CA ASP A 45 -7.46 -6.10 -4.17
C ASP A 45 -7.04 -6.30 -2.71
N LEU A 46 -7.31 -5.31 -1.86
CA LEU A 46 -6.83 -5.27 -0.48
C LEU A 46 -7.52 -6.32 0.40
N LEU A 47 -8.74 -6.76 0.07
CA LEU A 47 -9.51 -7.73 0.86
C LEU A 47 -10.57 -8.43 -0.01
N GLU A 48 -10.14 -9.33 -0.89
CA GLU A 48 -11.02 -10.04 -1.84
C GLU A 48 -12.19 -10.82 -1.20
N ASP A 49 -12.20 -11.05 0.11
CA ASP A 49 -13.21 -11.86 0.80
C ASP A 49 -13.89 -11.18 2.02
N ARG A 50 -13.69 -9.88 2.25
CA ARG A 50 -14.28 -9.18 3.42
C ARG A 50 -15.25 -8.08 3.00
N ASN A 51 -16.41 -8.48 2.46
CA ASN A 51 -17.61 -7.63 2.28
C ASN A 51 -18.21 -7.08 3.60
N ALA A 52 -17.48 -7.15 4.71
CA ALA A 52 -17.90 -6.72 6.03
C ALA A 52 -16.68 -6.16 6.80
N SER A 53 -15.94 -5.23 6.20
CA SER A 53 -14.99 -4.40 6.94
C SER A 53 -15.46 -2.96 6.92
N SER A 54 -15.27 -2.25 8.03
CA SER A 54 -15.49 -0.81 8.09
C SER A 54 -14.22 -0.06 8.46
N ILE A 55 -14.07 1.13 7.91
CA ILE A 55 -12.96 2.02 8.17
C ILE A 55 -13.53 3.28 8.80
N GLN A 56 -13.08 3.62 9.99
CA GLN A 56 -13.31 4.93 10.58
C GLN A 56 -12.05 5.76 10.46
N VAL A 57 -12.17 6.99 9.96
CA VAL A 57 -11.05 7.91 9.81
C VAL A 57 -11.36 9.21 10.54
N ASP A 58 -10.49 9.59 11.47
CA ASP A 58 -10.64 10.84 12.22
C ASP A 58 -10.11 12.06 11.45
N ALA A 59 -10.32 13.25 12.01
CA ALA A 59 -9.85 14.51 11.43
C ALA A 59 -8.30 14.65 11.42
N ALA A 60 -7.58 13.79 12.14
CA ALA A 60 -6.13 13.69 12.13
C ALA A 60 -5.62 12.58 11.17
N CYS A 61 -6.49 12.08 10.29
CA CYS A 61 -6.26 10.96 9.38
C CYS A 61 -5.76 9.68 10.08
N THR A 62 -6.14 9.48 11.32
CA THR A 62 -5.98 8.17 11.96
C THR A 62 -7.08 7.26 11.45
N VAL A 63 -6.68 6.18 10.81
CA VAL A 63 -7.56 5.11 10.38
C VAL A 63 -7.73 4.13 11.54
N GLN A 64 -8.97 3.69 11.75
CA GLN A 64 -9.31 2.50 12.51
C GLN A 64 -10.02 1.56 11.54
N TRP A 65 -9.35 0.48 11.17
CA TRP A 65 -9.92 -0.55 10.30
C TRP A 65 -10.47 -1.66 11.17
N HIS A 66 -11.76 -1.94 11.02
CA HIS A 66 -12.48 -2.94 11.79
C HIS A 66 -12.88 -4.10 10.86
N ASP A 67 -12.35 -5.29 11.15
CA ASP A 67 -12.85 -6.52 10.54
C ASP A 67 -14.13 -6.93 11.29
N LEU A 68 -15.30 -6.86 10.65
CA LEU A 68 -16.57 -7.15 11.31
C LEU A 68 -16.81 -8.65 11.49
N GLN A 69 -16.03 -9.53 10.86
CA GLN A 69 -16.20 -10.98 10.99
C GLN A 69 -15.57 -11.53 12.27
N ASP A 70 -14.44 -10.96 12.72
CA ASP A 70 -13.73 -11.42 13.92
C ASP A 70 -13.49 -10.32 14.97
N GLY A 71 -13.90 -9.08 14.69
CA GLY A 71 -13.84 -7.96 15.61
C GLY A 71 -12.45 -7.36 15.79
N ARG A 72 -11.44 -7.81 15.03
CA ARG A 72 -10.08 -7.26 15.10
C ARG A 72 -10.02 -5.83 14.57
N ARG A 73 -9.06 -5.07 15.10
CA ARG A 73 -8.83 -3.67 14.75
C ARG A 73 -7.37 -3.41 14.46
N VAL A 74 -7.08 -2.62 13.43
CA VAL A 74 -5.74 -2.04 13.21
C VAL A 74 -5.87 -0.55 12.99
N HIS A 75 -4.90 0.18 13.54
CA HIS A 75 -4.85 1.63 13.42
C HIS A 75 -3.58 2.07 12.71
N PHE A 76 -3.68 3.04 11.80
CA PHE A 76 -2.54 3.62 11.09
C PHE A 76 -2.84 5.06 10.65
N LYS A 77 -1.84 5.79 10.18
CA LYS A 77 -2.02 7.13 9.60
C LYS A 77 -2.24 7.04 8.08
N ALA A 78 -3.40 7.49 7.60
CA ALA A 78 -3.68 7.62 6.17
C ALA A 78 -3.15 8.94 5.61
N LEU A 79 -1.83 9.01 5.43
CA LEU A 79 -1.19 10.09 4.69
C LEU A 79 -1.08 9.71 3.21
N GLY A 80 -1.25 10.70 2.34
CA GLY A 80 -1.35 10.44 0.92
C GLY A 80 -1.09 11.66 0.05
N PHE A 81 -1.41 11.52 -1.23
CA PHE A 81 -1.34 12.60 -2.20
C PHE A 81 -2.32 12.36 -3.35
N ASP A 82 -2.67 13.46 -4.02
CA ASP A 82 -3.46 13.44 -5.23
C ASP A 82 -2.54 13.56 -6.44
N HIS A 83 -2.80 12.75 -7.47
CA HIS A 83 -2.03 12.82 -8.71
C HIS A 83 -2.90 12.42 -9.89
N HIS A 84 -3.04 13.32 -10.87
CA HIS A 84 -3.84 13.11 -12.09
C HIS A 84 -5.28 12.59 -11.85
N GLY A 85 -5.95 13.09 -10.81
CA GLY A 85 -7.34 12.72 -10.51
C GLY A 85 -7.50 11.42 -9.75
N TYR A 86 -6.40 10.78 -9.34
CA TYR A 86 -6.40 9.63 -8.44
C TYR A 86 -5.91 10.03 -7.06
N HIS A 87 -6.44 9.34 -6.04
CA HIS A 87 -6.02 9.49 -4.65
C HIS A 87 -5.16 8.30 -4.22
N TYR A 88 -4.02 8.59 -3.60
CA TYR A 88 -3.07 7.57 -3.16
C TYR A 88 -2.82 7.70 -1.66
N LEU A 89 -2.81 6.58 -0.94
CA LEU A 89 -2.22 6.48 0.40
C LEU A 89 -0.79 5.95 0.29
N THR A 90 0.09 6.48 1.13
CA THR A 90 1.46 6.00 1.29
C THR A 90 1.52 5.22 2.60
N LEU A 91 1.68 3.90 2.49
CA LEU A 91 1.70 2.99 3.63
C LEU A 91 3.15 2.60 3.94
N SER A 92 3.52 2.61 5.21
CA SER A 92 4.80 2.05 5.64
C SER A 92 4.77 0.52 5.58
N SER A 93 5.95 -0.11 5.62
CA SER A 93 6.08 -1.55 5.76
C SER A 93 5.31 -2.10 6.99
N ALA A 94 5.27 -1.32 8.08
CA ALA A 94 4.55 -1.69 9.30
C ALA A 94 3.02 -1.65 9.10
N ASP A 95 2.50 -0.64 8.40
CA ASP A 95 1.07 -0.50 8.11
C ASP A 95 0.58 -1.65 7.23
N VAL A 96 1.34 -1.99 6.19
CA VAL A 96 1.00 -3.12 5.30
C VAL A 96 1.05 -4.44 6.05
N LEU A 97 2.05 -4.67 6.90
CA LEU A 97 2.10 -5.88 7.70
C LEU A 97 0.90 -6.00 8.65
N ALA A 98 0.43 -4.89 9.22
CA ALA A 98 -0.78 -4.87 10.05
C ALA A 98 -2.03 -5.24 9.23
N LEU A 99 -2.18 -4.68 8.03
CA LEU A 99 -3.29 -5.00 7.12
C LEU A 99 -3.26 -6.47 6.65
N LEU A 100 -2.08 -7.01 6.32
CA LEU A 100 -1.93 -8.41 5.91
C LEU A 100 -2.19 -9.40 7.05
N ARG A 101 -1.82 -9.05 8.29
CA ARG A 101 -2.16 -9.88 9.47
C ARG A 101 -3.66 -9.93 9.72
N LEU A 102 -4.40 -8.86 9.39
CA LEU A 102 -5.86 -8.94 9.33
C LEU A 102 -6.32 -9.93 8.25
N GLU A 103 -5.75 -9.91 7.05
CA GLU A 103 -6.12 -10.86 6.00
C GLU A 103 -5.90 -12.33 6.43
N GLN A 104 -4.76 -12.64 7.04
CA GLN A 104 -4.34 -14.02 7.31
C GLN A 104 -4.98 -14.68 8.55
N ASN A 105 -5.97 -14.06 9.21
CA ASN A 105 -6.58 -14.57 10.46
C ASN A 105 -5.55 -14.93 11.56
N GLN A 106 -4.38 -14.31 11.54
CA GLN A 106 -3.37 -14.52 12.58
C GLN A 106 -3.69 -13.66 13.80
N SER A 107 -3.46 -14.20 15.00
CA SER A 107 -3.69 -13.49 16.26
C SER A 107 -2.85 -12.21 16.28
N LEU A 108 -3.53 -11.07 16.40
CA LEU A 108 -2.88 -9.82 16.78
C LEU A 108 -2.80 -9.85 18.31
N ASP A 109 -1.73 -10.41 18.88
CA ASP A 109 -1.45 -10.30 20.32
C ASP A 109 -0.99 -8.88 20.71
N THR A 110 -1.40 -7.87 19.95
CA THR A 110 -0.99 -6.49 20.17
C THR A 110 -2.18 -5.58 19.92
N GLU A 111 -2.76 -5.08 21.00
CA GLU A 111 -3.47 -3.78 21.04
C GLU A 111 -2.51 -2.59 20.74
N GLY A 112 -1.37 -2.85 20.09
CA GLY A 112 -0.36 -1.88 19.74
C GLY A 112 -0.54 -1.52 18.28
N GLY A 113 -0.98 -0.27 18.05
CA GLY A 113 -0.92 0.33 16.72
C GLY A 113 0.47 0.12 16.13
N ALA A 114 0.53 -0.12 14.82
CA ALA A 114 1.79 -0.03 14.10
C ALA A 114 2.21 1.45 14.14
N GLU A 115 3.01 1.82 15.15
CA GLU A 115 3.82 3.02 15.04
C GLU A 115 4.74 2.77 13.86
N ALA A 116 4.51 3.51 12.77
CA ALA A 116 5.40 3.52 11.62
C ALA A 116 6.83 3.63 12.15
N ALA A 117 7.69 2.67 11.81
CA ALA A 117 9.10 2.75 12.18
C ALA A 117 9.65 4.04 11.57
N GLU A 118 9.87 5.06 12.41
CA GLU A 118 10.48 6.31 11.98
C GLU A 118 11.84 5.99 11.33
N GLY A 119 11.95 6.23 10.03
CA GLY A 119 13.23 6.12 9.30
C GLY A 119 13.21 5.24 8.04
N ASP A 120 12.15 4.46 7.79
CA ASP A 120 12.01 3.78 6.50
C ASP A 120 11.32 4.73 5.49
N ASN A 121 12.09 5.28 4.56
CA ASN A 121 11.54 6.06 3.44
C ASN A 121 10.81 5.18 2.42
N SER A 122 10.87 3.86 2.60
CA SER A 122 10.21 2.91 1.73
C SER A 122 8.71 2.93 1.97
N VAL A 123 7.93 3.04 0.90
CA VAL A 123 6.47 3.10 0.97
C VAL A 123 5.84 2.11 0.02
N MET A 124 4.64 1.65 0.37
CA MET A 124 3.72 1.00 -0.55
C MET A 124 2.60 1.98 -0.90
N LEU A 125 2.09 1.90 -2.12
CA LEU A 125 1.03 2.79 -2.59
C LEU A 125 -0.28 2.03 -2.68
N LEU A 126 -1.31 2.61 -2.09
CA LEU A 126 -2.70 2.19 -2.25
C LEU A 126 -3.45 3.27 -3.01
N ARG A 127 -3.98 2.95 -4.19
CA ARG A 127 -4.92 3.83 -4.88
C ARG A 127 -6.30 3.62 -4.27
N TYR A 128 -7.03 4.69 -3.98
CA TYR A 128 -8.38 4.57 -3.43
C TYR A 128 -9.38 5.50 -4.11
N GLN A 129 -10.65 5.13 -3.97
CA GLN A 129 -11.81 5.91 -4.39
C GLN A 129 -12.85 5.92 -3.26
N LEU A 130 -13.57 7.04 -3.15
CA LEU A 130 -14.66 7.22 -2.20
C LEU A 130 -15.94 7.46 -3.00
N GLN A 131 -16.97 6.65 -2.77
CA GLN A 131 -18.27 6.79 -3.42
C GLN A 131 -19.40 6.60 -2.41
N GLY A 132 -20.11 7.68 -2.07
CA GLY A 132 -21.11 7.60 -1.01
C GLY A 132 -20.46 7.29 0.34
N ASP A 133 -20.82 6.16 0.94
CA ASP A 133 -20.19 5.60 2.15
C ASP A 133 -19.20 4.47 1.84
N GLU A 134 -18.86 4.27 0.57
CA GLU A 134 -17.99 3.18 0.12
C GLU A 134 -16.53 3.64 -0.04
N PHE A 135 -15.61 2.80 0.42
CA PHE A 135 -14.17 2.88 0.17
C PHE A 135 -13.75 1.69 -0.69
N THR A 136 -13.12 1.97 -1.83
CA THR A 136 -12.48 0.94 -2.67
C THR A 136 -10.99 1.22 -2.74
N GLY A 137 -10.18 0.19 -2.51
CA GLY A 137 -8.72 0.26 -2.54
C GLY A 137 -8.11 -0.74 -3.53
N GLU A 138 -7.14 -0.27 -4.32
CA GLU A 138 -6.42 -1.07 -5.31
C GLU A 138 -4.92 -1.02 -5.02
N ILE A 139 -4.29 -2.20 -4.91
CA ILE A 139 -2.85 -2.30 -4.74
C ILE A 139 -2.18 -2.37 -6.11
N ILE A 140 -0.87 -2.20 -6.13
CA ILE A 140 -0.09 -2.33 -7.37
C ILE A 140 0.10 -3.80 -7.70
N ASN A 141 -0.17 -4.15 -8.96
CA ASN A 141 0.09 -5.46 -9.53
C ASN A 141 1.60 -5.67 -9.70
N PRO A 142 2.21 -6.60 -8.95
CA PRO A 142 3.65 -6.87 -9.03
C PRO A 142 4.05 -7.37 -10.41
N ASP A 143 3.26 -8.20 -11.08
CA ASP A 143 3.58 -8.73 -12.41
C ASP A 143 3.62 -7.62 -13.47
N ALA A 144 2.74 -6.63 -13.33
CA ALA A 144 2.77 -5.45 -14.20
C ALA A 144 4.06 -4.65 -14.01
N VAL A 145 4.51 -4.49 -12.76
CA VAL A 145 5.76 -3.80 -12.44
C VAL A 145 6.98 -4.59 -12.88
N GLU A 146 7.00 -5.91 -12.69
CA GLU A 146 8.08 -6.80 -13.14
C GLU A 146 8.28 -6.67 -14.65
N ARG A 147 7.19 -6.70 -15.43
CA ARG A 147 7.25 -6.50 -16.88
C ARG A 147 7.85 -5.15 -17.28
N LEU A 148 7.61 -4.09 -16.51
CA LEU A 148 8.18 -2.76 -16.79
C LEU A 148 9.66 -2.69 -16.44
N ILE A 149 10.08 -3.39 -15.38
CA ILE A 149 11.50 -3.53 -15.02
C ILE A 149 12.25 -4.32 -16.10
N ASP A 150 11.69 -5.45 -16.54
CA ASP A 150 12.28 -6.30 -17.59
C ASP A 150 12.46 -5.55 -18.92
N LYS A 151 11.54 -4.62 -19.24
CA LYS A 151 11.64 -3.74 -20.41
C LYS A 151 12.60 -2.57 -20.23
N GLY A 152 13.13 -2.35 -19.02
CA GLY A 152 13.98 -1.20 -18.70
C GLY A 152 13.23 0.14 -18.62
N GLU A 153 11.91 0.10 -18.51
CA GLU A 153 11.04 1.28 -18.44
C GLU A 153 10.90 1.81 -16.99
N LEU A 154 11.20 0.96 -16.02
CA LEU A 154 11.23 1.25 -14.59
C LEU A 154 12.48 0.64 -13.96
N LYS A 155 13.14 1.36 -13.05
CA LYS A 155 14.25 0.80 -12.26
C LYS A 155 13.72 0.09 -11.01
N GLY A 156 14.08 -1.17 -10.83
CA GLY A 156 13.79 -1.92 -9.61
C GLY A 156 14.46 -3.28 -9.58
N THR A 157 14.31 -3.99 -8.47
CA THR A 157 14.85 -5.33 -8.24
C THR A 157 13.80 -6.24 -7.63
N LYS A 158 13.84 -7.51 -8.01
CA LYS A 158 13.03 -8.56 -7.39
C LYS A 158 13.74 -9.10 -6.16
N GLU A 159 13.06 -9.12 -5.03
CA GLU A 159 13.54 -9.66 -3.76
C GLU A 159 12.57 -10.74 -3.26
N GLY A 160 12.89 -11.99 -3.60
CA GLY A 160 11.98 -13.12 -3.37
C GLY A 160 10.70 -12.95 -4.21
N SER A 161 9.56 -12.83 -3.52
CA SER A 161 8.26 -12.57 -4.14
C SER A 161 7.94 -11.09 -4.29
N SER A 162 8.68 -10.19 -3.65
CA SER A 162 8.40 -8.75 -3.66
C SER A 162 9.25 -8.01 -4.70
N ILE A 163 8.81 -6.82 -5.09
CA ILE A 163 9.52 -5.92 -6.00
C ILE A 163 9.86 -4.64 -5.27
N VAL A 164 11.13 -4.24 -5.34
CA VAL A 164 11.61 -2.96 -4.83
C VAL A 164 11.87 -2.02 -6.01
N VAL A 165 11.09 -0.94 -6.11
CA VAL A 165 11.24 0.10 -7.12
C VAL A 165 12.19 1.17 -6.60
N GLN A 166 13.25 1.45 -7.36
CA GLN A 166 14.40 2.28 -6.98
C GLN A 166 14.48 3.55 -7.86
N GLU A 167 13.34 4.17 -8.11
CA GLU A 167 13.21 5.39 -8.93
C GLU A 167 13.15 6.63 -8.05
N SER A 168 13.62 7.76 -8.58
CA SER A 168 13.47 9.06 -7.90
C SER A 168 11.99 9.47 -7.78
N PRO A 169 11.60 10.28 -6.78
CA PRO A 169 10.22 10.76 -6.63
C PRO A 169 9.61 11.38 -7.90
N PHE A 170 10.40 12.17 -8.63
CA PHE A 170 9.96 12.78 -9.90
C PHE A 170 9.63 11.73 -10.98
N ARG A 171 10.47 10.71 -11.10
CA ARG A 171 10.30 9.62 -12.07
C ARG A 171 9.11 8.74 -11.69
N LEU A 172 8.91 8.48 -10.40
CA LEU A 172 7.75 7.77 -9.87
C LEU A 172 6.44 8.49 -10.22
N ARG A 173 6.34 9.79 -9.96
CA ARG A 173 5.14 10.56 -10.35
C ARG A 173 4.89 10.52 -11.85
N ARG A 174 5.93 10.65 -12.68
CA ARG A 174 5.79 10.52 -14.14
C ARG A 174 5.33 9.13 -14.56
N TRP A 175 5.80 8.08 -13.88
CA TRP A 175 5.38 6.72 -14.13
C TRP A 175 3.91 6.51 -13.74
N LEU A 176 3.48 6.96 -12.56
CA LEU A 176 2.08 6.90 -12.12
C LEU A 176 1.11 7.57 -13.12
N THR A 177 1.54 8.62 -13.81
CA THR A 177 0.74 9.26 -14.88
C THR A 177 0.62 8.38 -16.12
N ARG A 178 1.68 7.67 -16.50
CA ARG A 178 1.74 6.91 -17.77
C ARG A 178 1.09 5.53 -17.65
N GLU A 179 1.16 4.94 -16.46
CA GLU A 179 0.79 3.56 -16.22
C GLU A 179 -0.33 3.45 -15.17
N PRO A 180 -1.50 4.11 -15.34
CA PRO A 180 -2.58 4.02 -14.36
C PRO A 180 -3.14 2.59 -14.24
N GLY A 181 -2.92 1.73 -15.24
CA GLY A 181 -3.38 0.33 -15.26
C GLY A 181 -2.55 -0.65 -14.43
N VAL A 182 -1.51 -0.18 -13.72
CA VAL A 182 -0.70 -1.04 -12.83
C VAL A 182 -1.36 -1.31 -11.48
N PHE A 183 -2.43 -0.58 -11.17
CA PHE A 183 -3.25 -0.81 -9.98
C PHE A 183 -4.43 -1.71 -10.32
N GLY A 184 -4.80 -2.61 -9.40
CA GLY A 184 -5.80 -3.64 -9.67
C GLY A 184 -5.13 -4.98 -9.98
N LYS A 185 -5.69 -6.09 -9.51
CA LYS A 185 -5.37 -7.41 -10.07
C LYS A 185 -5.65 -7.35 -11.57
N GLY A 186 -4.63 -7.63 -12.38
CA GLY A 186 -4.83 -7.75 -13.82
C GLY A 186 -5.94 -8.77 -14.03
N ARG A 187 -7.07 -8.35 -14.59
CA ARG A 187 -8.18 -9.27 -14.88
C ARG A 187 -7.60 -10.37 -15.74
N GLU A 188 -7.57 -11.60 -15.21
CA GLU A 188 -7.23 -12.76 -16.01
C GLU A 188 -8.27 -12.85 -17.13
N GLY A 189 -7.87 -12.46 -18.35
CA GLY A 189 -8.71 -12.51 -19.54
C GLY A 189 -9.06 -11.20 -20.24
N ASP A 190 -8.45 -10.04 -19.93
CA ASP A 190 -8.61 -8.84 -20.78
C ASP A 190 -7.48 -8.76 -21.82
N PRO A 191 -7.74 -9.02 -23.11
CA PRO A 191 -6.73 -8.83 -24.14
C PRO A 191 -6.62 -7.34 -24.42
N GLY A 192 -5.48 -6.76 -24.02
CA GLY A 192 -5.03 -5.48 -24.57
C GLY A 192 -4.80 -5.53 -26.07
#